data_AF-A0A7X9DI19-F1
#
_entry.id   AF-A0A7X9DI19-F1
#
_cell.length_a   1.000
_cell.length_b   1.000
_cell.length_c   1.000
_cell.angle_alpha   90.00
_cell.angle_beta   90.00
_cell.angle_gamma   90.00
#
_symmetry.space_group_name_H-M   'P 1'
#
loop_
_entity.id
_entity.type
_entity.pdbx_description
1 polymer ?
#
loop_
_entity_poly.entity_id
_entity_poly.type
_entity_poly.pdbx_seq_one_letter_code
_entity_poly.pdbx_strand_id
1 'polypeptide(L)' 'MNKIIQNSKISENVGKAIIEAPYIAHHRKAGQFVIVIVDEVGERIPLTIADSDREKGTITLYYQIVGTSTHKLSLKKEGE' A
#
# COMPACT_ATOMS: atom_id res chain seq x y z
N MET A 1 6.58 -1.39 -11.23
CA MET A 1 5.61 -1.49 -10.12
C MET A 1 6.36 -2.01 -8.89
N ASN A 2 5.97 -1.62 -7.68
CA ASN A 2 6.59 -2.09 -6.45
C ASN A 2 5.96 -3.41 -6.01
N LYS A 3 6.77 -4.34 -5.50
CA LYS A 3 6.31 -5.67 -5.08
C LYS A 3 5.43 -5.58 -3.84
N ILE A 4 4.31 -6.28 -3.84
CA ILE A 4 3.45 -6.50 -2.68
C ILE A 4 4.04 -7.66 -1.87
N ILE A 5 4.52 -7.37 -0.66
CA ILE A 5 5.03 -8.36 0.28
C ILE A 5 3.89 -9.05 1.02
N GLN A 6 2.80 -8.34 1.29
CA GLN A 6 1.60 -8.90 1.87
C GLN A 6 0.39 -8.03 1.51
N ASN A 7 -0.75 -8.66 1.29
CA ASN A 7 -2.02 -7.94 1.19
C ASN A 7 -3.15 -8.77 1.81
N SER A 8 -3.82 -8.21 2.82
CA SER A 8 -4.80 -8.95 3.62
C SER A 8 -5.94 -8.04 4.07
N LYS A 9 -7.17 -8.58 4.09
CA LYS A 9 -8.32 -7.93 4.74
C LYS A 9 -8.23 -8.12 6.25
N ILE A 10 -8.35 -7.03 6.99
CA ILE A 10 -8.38 -7.03 8.47
C ILE A 10 -9.82 -7.06 8.96
N SER A 11 -10.70 -6.40 8.20
CA SER A 11 -12.15 -6.43 8.38
C SER A 11 -12.80 -6.41 7.00
N GLU A 12 -14.13 -6.45 6.96
CA GLU A 12 -14.90 -6.45 5.70
C GLU A 12 -14.48 -5.30 4.76
N ASN A 13 -14.25 -4.11 5.32
CA ASN A 13 -14.00 -2.88 4.58
C ASN A 13 -12.58 -2.30 4.78
N VAL A 14 -11.66 -3.01 5.44
CA VAL A 14 -10.29 -2.50 5.69
C VAL A 14 -9.24 -3.51 5.23
N GLY A 15 -8.34 -3.06 4.36
CA GLY A 15 -7.17 -3.79 3.91
C GLY A 15 -5.87 -3.30 4.56
N LYS A 16 -4.92 -4.22 4.71
CA LYS A 16 -3.52 -3.97 5.06
C LYS A 16 -2.63 -4.45 3.91
N ALA A 17 -1.85 -3.55 3.35
CA ALA A 17 -0.82 -3.87 2.36
C ALA A 17 0.58 -3.56 2.90
N ILE A 18 1.52 -4.48 2.73
CA ILE A 18 2.95 -4.28 2.96
C ILE A 18 3.61 -4.28 1.59
N ILE A 19 4.31 -3.18 1.27
CA ILE A 19 4.88 -2.93 -0.06
C ILE A 19 6.39 -2.76 0.07
N GLU A 20 7.14 -3.39 -0.83
CA GLU A 20 8.57 -3.17 -0.97
C GLU A 20 8.84 -1.80 -1.60
N ALA A 21 9.41 -0.88 -0.83
CA ALA A 21 9.75 0.46 -1.29
C ALA A 21 10.93 1.02 -0.49
N PRO A 22 12.18 0.53 -0.72
CA PRO A 22 13.32 0.83 0.14
C PRO A 22 13.62 2.33 0.28
N TYR A 23 13.52 3.07 -0.82
CA TYR A 23 13.71 4.52 -0.83
C TYR A 23 12.71 5.23 0.10
N ILE A 24 11.42 4.86 0.02
CA ILE A 24 10.37 5.46 0.83
C ILE A 24 10.53 5.04 2.30
N ALA A 25 10.77 3.76 2.55
CA ALA A 25 10.96 3.22 3.89
C ALA A 25 12.10 3.93 4.65
N HIS A 26 13.18 4.28 3.95
CA HIS A 26 14.32 4.97 4.54
C HIS A 26 14.04 6.45 4.87
N HIS A 27 13.32 7.15 3.99
CA HIS A 27 13.16 8.61 4.04
C HIS A 27 11.85 9.09 4.67
N ARG A 28 10.85 8.21 4.87
CA ARG A 28 9.55 8.61 5.38
C ARG A 28 9.65 9.24 6.77
N LYS A 29 8.74 10.19 7.02
CA LYS A 29 8.46 10.82 8.32
C LYS A 29 6.99 10.63 8.68
N ALA A 30 6.66 10.76 9.95
CA ALA A 30 5.28 10.67 10.43
C ALA A 30 4.38 11.69 9.73
N GLY A 31 3.16 11.28 9.38
CA GLY A 31 2.17 12.11 8.68
C GLY A 31 2.32 12.15 7.15
N GLN A 32 3.38 11.55 6.58
CA GLN A 32 3.52 11.46 5.12
C GLN A 32 2.65 10.36 4.50
N PHE A 33 2.37 10.52 3.21
CA PHE A 33 1.57 9.61 2.41
C PHE A 33 2.27 9.35 1.07
N VAL A 34 1.81 8.31 0.37
CA VAL A 34 2.21 7.96 -0.99
C VAL A 34 1.04 8.10 -1.94
N ILE A 35 1.34 8.33 -3.22
CA ILE A 35 0.35 8.16 -4.30
C ILE A 35 0.48 6.75 -4.83
N VAL A 36 -0.62 6.00 -4.79
CA VAL A 36 -0.71 4.64 -5.32
C VAL A 36 -1.50 4.65 -6.61
N ILE A 37 -1.03 3.85 -7.56
CA ILE A 37 -1.75 3.47 -8.78
C ILE A 37 -1.76 1.93 -8.83
N VAL A 38 -2.94 1.32 -8.94
CA VAL A 38 -3.11 -0.14 -8.72
C VAL A 38 -2.88 -0.96 -10.00
N ASP A 39 -3.14 -0.35 -11.15
CA ASP A 39 -2.94 -0.92 -12.48
C ASP A 39 -2.49 0.19 -13.46
N GLU A 40 -2.08 -0.17 -14.67
CA GLU A 40 -1.47 0.78 -15.63
C GLU A 40 -2.37 1.95 -16.04
N VAL A 41 -3.69 1.76 -15.95
CA VAL A 41 -4.72 2.75 -16.33
C VAL A 41 -5.51 3.26 -15.12
N GLY A 42 -5.01 2.99 -13.92
CA GLY A 42 -5.70 3.26 -12.67
C GLY A 42 -5.67 4.75 -12.29
N GLU A 43 -6.59 5.14 -11.42
CA GLU A 43 -6.54 6.45 -10.77
C GLU A 43 -5.41 6.51 -9.73
N ARG A 44 -4.96 7.74 -9.45
CA ARG A 44 -3.94 8.05 -8.45
C ARG A 44 -4.63 8.32 -7.11
N ILE A 45 -4.46 7.43 -6.14
CA ILE A 45 -5.07 7.57 -4.81
C ILE A 45 -3.99 7.85 -3.73
N PRO A 46 -4.21 8.83 -2.83
CA PRO A 46 -3.30 9.06 -1.71
C PRO A 46 -3.56 8.04 -0.59
N LEU A 47 -2.51 7.39 -0.09
CA LEU A 47 -2.57 6.50 1.09
C LEU A 47 -1.47 6.85 2.09
N THR A 48 -1.86 7.05 3.35
CA THR A 48 -0.93 7.36 4.44
C THR A 48 0.01 6.20 4.71
N ILE A 49 1.29 6.51 4.93
CA ILE A 49 2.27 5.53 5.38
C ILE A 49 2.04 5.29 6.88
N ALA A 50 1.40 4.18 7.21
CA ALA A 50 1.11 3.82 8.59
C ALA A 50 2.37 3.39 9.34
N ASP A 51 3.24 2.63 8.67
CA ASP A 51 4.53 2.24 9.22
C ASP A 51 5.60 1.97 8.15
N SER A 52 6.85 1.82 8.55
CA SER A 52 7.97 1.46 7.68
C SER A 52 9.01 0.60 8.40
N ASP A 53 9.53 -0.40 7.72
CA ASP A 53 10.67 -1.20 8.14
C ASP A 53 11.88 -0.84 7.26
N ARG A 54 12.90 -0.19 7.85
CA ARG A 54 14.10 0.27 7.14
C ARG A 54 15.01 -0.88 6.73
N GLU A 55 15.07 -1.93 7.53
CA GLU A 55 15.95 -3.08 7.27
C GLU A 55 15.36 -3.95 6.15
N LYS A 56 14.04 -4.19 6.20
CA LYS A 56 13.34 -4.92 5.13
C LYS A 56 13.03 -4.07 3.91
N GLY A 57 13.18 -2.75 4.01
CA GLY A 57 12.86 -1.82 2.92
C GLY A 57 11.38 -1.78 2.56
N THR A 58 10.48 -1.93 3.54
CA THR A 58 9.03 -1.99 3.31
C THR A 58 8.26 -0.86 3.96
N ILE A 59 7.08 -0.55 3.42
CA ILE A 59 6.09 0.35 4.02
C ILE A 59 4.78 -0.40 4.24
N THR A 60 4.07 -0.02 5.31
CA THR A 60 2.74 -0.53 5.61
C THR A 60 1.69 0.52 5.30
N LEU A 61 0.67 0.12 4.55
CA LEU A 61 -0.47 0.94 4.17
C LEU A 61 -1.76 0.30 4.71
N TYR A 62 -2.62 1.12 5.29
CA TYR A 62 -4.01 0.77 5.56
C TYR A 62 -4.92 1.55 4.61
N TYR A 63 -5.96 0.88 4.11
CA TYR A 63 -6.92 1.51 3.20
C TYR A 63 -8.32 0.96 3.45
N GLN A 64 -9.31 1.82 3.26
CA GLN A 64 -10.71 1.41 3.27
C GLN A 64 -11.14 1.00 1.86
N ILE A 65 -11.95 -0.06 1.76
CA ILE A 65 -12.46 -0.58 0.50
C ILE A 65 -13.78 0.15 0.18
N VAL A 66 -13.67 1.35 -0.41
CA VAL A 66 -14.82 2.26 -0.61
C VAL A 66 -15.07 2.67 -2.06
N GLY A 67 -14.12 2.36 -2.96
CA GLY A 67 -14.23 2.69 -4.38
C GLY A 67 -13.41 1.75 -5.27
N THR A 68 -13.42 2.01 -6.57
CA THR A 68 -12.86 1.14 -7.60
C THR A 68 -11.40 0.76 -7.33
N SER A 69 -10.51 1.73 -7.10
CA SER A 69 -9.09 1.42 -6.89
C SER A 69 -8.82 0.68 -5.60
N THR A 70 -9.49 1.05 -4.52
CA THR A 70 -9.34 0.35 -3.24
C THR A 70 -9.90 -1.08 -3.29
N HIS A 71 -10.97 -1.30 -4.08
CA HIS A 71 -11.49 -2.64 -4.34
C HIS A 71 -10.49 -3.47 -5.16
N LYS A 72 -9.97 -2.92 -6.26
CA LYS A 72 -8.92 -3.58 -7.05
C LYS A 72 -7.68 -3.89 -6.22
N LEU A 73 -7.24 -2.94 -5.37
CA LEU A 73 -6.12 -3.15 -4.46
C LEU A 73 -6.41 -4.30 -3.49
N SER A 74 -7.64 -4.43 -2.98
CA SER A 74 -8.02 -5.57 -2.12
C SER A 74 -7.97 -6.95 -2.78
N LEU A 75 -7.93 -7.01 -4.11
CA LEU A 75 -7.85 -8.24 -4.88
C LEU A 75 -6.42 -8.61 -5.29
N LYS A 76 -5.45 -7.69 -5.12
CA LYS A 76 -4.04 -7.94 -5.43
C LYS A 76 -3.43 -8.95 -4.47
N LYS A 77 -2.61 -9.85 -5.00
CA LYS A 77 -1.96 -10.92 -4.25
C LYS A 77 -0.53 -10.56 -3.91
N GLU A 78 0.03 -11.28 -2.95
CA GLU A 78 1.45 -11.25 -2.64
C GLU A 78 2.28 -11.64 -3.88
N GLY A 79 3.37 -10.91 -4.11
CA GLY A 79 4.28 -11.10 -5.24
C GLY A 79 3.91 -10.32 -6.50
N GLU A 80 2.69 -9.79 -6.62
CA GLU A 80 2.32 -8.80 -7.65
C GLU A 80 2.94 -7.42 -7.37
#